data_AF-A0A817H1Y1-F1
#
_entry.id   AF-A0A817H1Y1-F1
#
_cell.length_a   1.000
_cell.length_b   1.000
_cell.length_c   1.000
_cell.angle_alpha   90.00
_cell.angle_beta   90.00
_cell.angle_gamma   90.00
#
_symmetry.space_group_name_H-M   'P 1'
#
loop_
_entity.id
_entity.type
_entity.pdbx_description
1 polymer ?
#
loop_
_entity_poly.entity_id
_entity_poly.type
_entity_poly.pdbx_seq_one_letter_code
_entity_poly.pdbx_strand_id
1 'polypeptide(L)'
;MENTLINEQQPSPDILFQAITRRSTDEQMDNENFEVLGDSFLKLAVSMSLYYRHPSADSGLLTATRSKQISNENLYRLAMQRHLKNYLNVNRVIFRGKDANWLPPGYVIDEANLTLKQRYYQQNAKKKAFSDMIEAFIGAFLISSNYTTTIKFIHWLGIDVVPVNEQAYLIAAFTHTSNSANRIADCYERLEFLGDAILEFLVTRHIFVNYNKIITPGRVTDIRQDLLNNDRLAYILVACSFHTKILHNSPELFDEISSYVGNEDFFPKNQSTDQYLNKNLDRWADSTAPKALADVFEALVGAIFIDSGNSLETVWQVIEPLLRKYLDRSISQPNLNPIRSFSEHGGKVIDCRESTDKDGDKPMAVCIVQMLDGAKVEGRGLSKKIAKANACREAMKHQHHNEYLYQSTA
;
A
#
# COMPACT_ATOMS: atom_id res chain seq x y z
N MET A 1 -32.80 32.94 3.75
CA MET A 1 -31.35 33.07 4.04
C MET A 1 -30.68 31.92 3.33
N GLU A 2 -30.43 32.15 2.05
CA GLU A 2 -29.87 31.22 1.08
C GLU A 2 -28.35 31.11 1.23
N ASN A 3 -27.83 29.90 1.03
CA ASN A 3 -26.56 29.58 0.36
C ASN A 3 -25.30 30.38 0.75
N THR A 4 -24.85 30.27 2.01
CA THR A 4 -23.46 30.56 2.38
C THR A 4 -22.86 29.46 3.25
N LEU A 5 -23.02 28.20 2.82
CA LEU A 5 -22.30 27.07 3.39
C LEU A 5 -21.72 26.23 2.25
N ILE A 6 -20.42 25.95 2.35
CA ILE A 6 -19.62 25.05 1.51
C ILE A 6 -19.07 25.70 0.22
N ASN A 7 -18.15 26.65 0.42
CA ASN A 7 -17.03 26.86 -0.50
C ASN A 7 -15.91 25.83 -0.21
N GLU A 8 -16.27 24.61 0.21
CA GLU A 8 -15.30 23.51 0.32
C GLU A 8 -15.11 22.94 -1.08
N GLN A 9 -13.85 22.87 -1.55
CA GLN A 9 -13.51 22.24 -2.82
C GLN A 9 -14.02 20.79 -2.81
N GLN A 10 -15.11 20.53 -3.52
CA GLN A 10 -15.62 19.17 -3.74
C GLN A 10 -14.93 18.58 -4.97
N PRO A 11 -14.78 17.24 -5.03
CA PRO A 11 -14.31 16.58 -6.24
C PRO A 11 -15.16 16.96 -7.45
N SER A 12 -14.50 17.23 -8.58
CA SER A 12 -15.23 17.45 -9.82
C SER A 12 -16.02 16.19 -10.19
N PRO A 13 -17.17 16.33 -10.88
CA PRO A 13 -17.95 15.17 -11.33
C PRO A 13 -17.14 14.16 -12.13
N ASP A 14 -16.15 14.61 -12.92
CA ASP A 14 -15.27 13.75 -13.70
C ASP A 14 -14.40 12.84 -12.83
N ILE A 15 -13.85 13.40 -11.73
CA ILE A 15 -13.04 12.65 -10.77
C ILE A 15 -13.91 11.62 -10.03
N LEU A 16 -15.12 12.01 -9.64
CA LEU A 16 -16.08 11.08 -9.01
C LEU A 16 -16.50 9.96 -9.97
N PHE A 17 -16.69 10.29 -11.25
CA PHE A 17 -17.02 9.31 -12.28
C PHE A 17 -15.86 8.31 -12.50
N GLN A 18 -14.62 8.79 -12.48
CA GLN A 18 -13.47 7.90 -12.53
C GLN A 18 -13.40 6.98 -11.29
N ALA A 19 -13.66 7.50 -10.08
CA ALA A 19 -13.62 6.70 -8.85
C ALA A 19 -14.65 5.54 -8.81
N ILE A 20 -15.77 5.68 -9.52
CA ILE A 20 -16.79 4.62 -9.64
C ILE A 20 -16.57 3.69 -10.83
N THR A 21 -15.60 3.94 -11.69
CA THR A 21 -15.39 3.18 -12.94
C THR A 21 -14.35 2.09 -12.75
N ARG A 22 -14.76 0.81 -12.84
CA ARG A 22 -13.84 -0.34 -12.72
C ARG A 22 -13.09 -0.61 -14.01
N ARG A 23 -11.86 -1.11 -13.93
CA ARG A 23 -11.09 -1.59 -15.09
C ARG A 23 -11.84 -2.57 -15.99
N SER A 24 -12.77 -3.37 -15.45
CA SER A 24 -13.58 -4.30 -16.23
C SER A 24 -14.48 -3.64 -17.27
N THR A 25 -14.71 -2.33 -17.20
CA THR A 25 -15.48 -1.58 -18.18
C THR A 25 -14.71 -1.30 -19.48
N ASP A 26 -13.38 -1.47 -19.49
CA ASP A 26 -12.50 -1.16 -20.64
C ASP A 26 -12.55 0.33 -21.06
N GLU A 27 -12.90 1.20 -20.11
CA GLU A 27 -12.86 2.66 -20.28
C GLU A 27 -11.41 3.18 -20.20
N GLN A 28 -11.15 4.36 -20.77
CA GLN A 28 -9.81 4.98 -20.75
C GLN A 28 -9.33 5.34 -19.33
N MET A 29 -10.26 5.50 -18.37
CA MET A 29 -9.96 5.86 -16.99
C MET A 29 -10.60 4.87 -16.03
N ASP A 30 -9.80 4.30 -15.13
CA ASP A 30 -10.24 3.39 -14.09
C ASP A 30 -10.00 3.95 -12.68
N ASN A 31 -10.58 3.27 -11.69
CA ASN A 31 -10.52 3.65 -10.29
C ASN A 31 -9.28 3.15 -9.55
N GLU A 32 -8.41 2.34 -10.17
CA GLU A 32 -7.35 1.62 -9.44
C GLU A 32 -6.31 2.57 -8.85
N ASN A 33 -6.00 3.66 -9.54
CA ASN A 33 -5.08 4.67 -9.02
C ASN A 33 -5.66 5.31 -7.75
N PHE A 34 -6.94 5.72 -7.78
CA PHE A 34 -7.61 6.31 -6.63
C PHE A 34 -7.79 5.31 -5.50
N GLU A 35 -8.05 4.03 -5.81
CA GLU A 35 -8.11 2.92 -4.85
C GLU A 35 -6.80 2.84 -4.06
N VAL A 36 -5.64 2.81 -4.75
CA VAL A 36 -4.33 2.73 -4.09
C VAL A 36 -4.07 3.90 -3.14
N LEU A 37 -4.38 5.13 -3.57
CA LEU A 37 -4.22 6.31 -2.71
C LEU A 37 -5.20 6.28 -1.52
N GLY A 38 -6.45 5.94 -1.78
CA GLY A 38 -7.50 5.89 -0.80
C GLY A 38 -7.33 4.82 0.28
N ASP A 39 -6.84 3.62 -0.10
CA ASP A 39 -6.47 2.56 0.84
C ASP A 39 -5.41 3.06 1.84
N SER A 40 -4.34 3.68 1.32
CA SER A 40 -3.27 4.22 2.17
C SER A 40 -3.76 5.32 3.12
N PHE A 41 -4.65 6.22 2.65
CA PHE A 41 -5.22 7.26 3.50
C PHE A 41 -6.21 6.71 4.53
N LEU A 42 -7.05 5.75 4.15
CA LEU A 42 -8.01 5.13 5.04
C LEU A 42 -7.29 4.42 6.20
N LYS A 43 -6.19 3.71 5.90
CA LYS A 43 -5.32 3.13 6.93
C LYS A 43 -4.76 4.18 7.87
N LEU A 44 -4.22 5.28 7.35
CA LEU A 44 -3.70 6.39 8.15
C LEU A 44 -4.78 6.97 9.07
N ALA A 45 -5.95 7.33 8.51
CA ALA A 45 -7.04 7.94 9.26
C ALA A 45 -7.53 7.03 10.40
N VAL A 46 -7.73 5.74 10.11
CA VAL A 46 -8.15 4.76 11.12
C VAL A 46 -7.04 4.52 12.16
N SER A 47 -5.78 4.38 11.74
CA SER A 47 -4.63 4.24 12.65
C SER A 47 -4.55 5.42 13.62
N MET A 48 -4.63 6.64 13.10
CA MET A 48 -4.61 7.87 13.91
C MET A 48 -5.77 7.89 14.92
N SER A 49 -6.97 7.58 14.48
CA SER A 49 -8.16 7.53 15.34
C SER A 49 -8.03 6.51 16.47
N LEU A 50 -7.57 5.29 16.16
CA LEU A 50 -7.41 4.23 17.13
C LEU A 50 -6.29 4.55 18.12
N TYR A 51 -5.20 5.17 17.65
CA TYR A 51 -4.10 5.61 18.49
C TYR A 51 -4.58 6.57 19.58
N TYR A 52 -5.40 7.57 19.24
CA TYR A 52 -5.91 8.54 20.23
C TYR A 52 -7.06 8.02 21.09
N ARG A 53 -7.96 7.19 20.52
CA ARG A 53 -9.13 6.68 21.25
C ARG A 53 -8.78 5.55 22.23
N HIS A 54 -7.67 4.84 22.00
CA HIS A 54 -7.23 3.75 22.86
C HIS A 54 -5.78 3.96 23.37
N PRO A 55 -5.56 4.90 24.32
CA PRO A 55 -4.22 5.21 24.83
C PRO A 55 -3.51 4.02 25.48
N SER A 56 -4.27 3.09 26.07
CA SER A 56 -3.73 1.92 26.79
C SER A 56 -3.66 0.64 25.95
N ALA A 57 -4.00 0.71 24.65
CA ALA A 57 -3.95 -0.46 23.78
C ALA A 57 -2.56 -0.67 23.19
N ASP A 58 -2.13 -1.93 23.12
CA ASP A 58 -0.91 -2.34 22.43
C ASP A 58 -1.06 -2.32 20.89
N SER A 59 0.07 -2.38 20.18
CA SER A 59 0.12 -2.39 18.71
C SER A 59 -0.67 -3.54 18.08
N GLY A 60 -0.70 -4.71 18.72
CA GLY A 60 -1.42 -5.88 18.24
C GLY A 60 -2.93 -5.69 18.22
N LEU A 61 -3.50 -5.19 19.32
CA LEU A 61 -4.91 -4.87 19.46
C LEU A 61 -5.33 -3.74 18.50
N LEU A 62 -4.49 -2.71 18.36
CA LEU A 62 -4.70 -1.61 17.42
C LEU A 62 -4.73 -2.13 15.97
N THR A 63 -3.78 -2.99 15.60
CA THR A 63 -3.70 -3.61 14.27
C THR A 63 -4.89 -4.52 13.98
N ALA A 64 -5.33 -5.33 14.96
CA ALA A 64 -6.50 -6.19 14.82
C ALA A 64 -7.78 -5.36 14.65
N THR A 65 -7.94 -4.28 15.43
CA THR A 65 -9.10 -3.38 15.35
C THR A 65 -9.13 -2.62 14.04
N ARG A 66 -7.97 -2.07 13.60
CA ARG A 66 -7.80 -1.44 12.29
C ARG A 66 -8.25 -2.38 11.19
N SER A 67 -7.68 -3.59 11.14
CA SER A 67 -7.97 -4.60 10.12
C SER A 67 -9.46 -4.98 10.06
N LYS A 68 -10.13 -5.01 11.21
CA LYS A 68 -11.58 -5.24 11.29
C LYS A 68 -12.37 -4.07 10.70
N GLN A 69 -12.01 -2.83 11.05
CA GLN A 69 -12.70 -1.62 10.57
C GLN A 69 -12.51 -1.39 9.06
N ILE A 70 -11.31 -1.60 8.53
CA ILE A 70 -11.02 -1.41 7.09
C ILE A 70 -11.24 -2.69 6.27
N SER A 71 -11.80 -3.75 6.86
CA SER A 71 -12.04 -4.99 6.14
C SER A 71 -13.01 -4.77 4.97
N ASN A 72 -12.75 -5.45 3.84
CA ASN A 72 -13.61 -5.36 2.65
C ASN A 72 -15.09 -5.66 2.95
N GLU A 73 -15.36 -6.55 3.91
CA GLU A 73 -16.73 -6.86 4.33
C GLU A 73 -17.39 -5.67 5.06
N ASN A 74 -16.64 -5.00 5.94
CA ASN A 74 -17.15 -3.83 6.64
C ASN A 74 -17.35 -2.65 5.68
N LEU A 75 -16.38 -2.36 4.82
CA LEU A 75 -16.49 -1.31 3.81
C LEU A 75 -17.66 -1.56 2.85
N TYR A 76 -17.84 -2.81 2.42
CA TYR A 76 -19.02 -3.21 1.65
C TYR A 76 -20.32 -2.93 2.41
N ARG A 77 -20.41 -3.33 3.69
CA ARG A 77 -21.61 -3.10 4.51
C ARG A 77 -21.94 -1.62 4.65
N LEU A 78 -20.94 -0.77 4.89
CA LEU A 78 -21.10 0.69 4.96
C LEU A 78 -21.58 1.25 3.61
N ALA A 79 -20.99 0.79 2.49
CA ALA A 79 -21.42 1.19 1.15
C ALA A 79 -22.89 0.82 0.87
N MET A 80 -23.36 -0.34 1.34
CA MET A 80 -24.76 -0.76 1.19
C MET A 80 -25.70 0.12 2.02
N GLN A 81 -25.34 0.45 3.26
CA GLN A 81 -26.13 1.31 4.15
C GLN A 81 -26.30 2.73 3.61
N ARG A 82 -25.33 3.23 2.84
CA ARG A 82 -25.37 4.55 2.19
C ARG A 82 -25.91 4.52 0.76
N HIS A 83 -26.45 3.38 0.30
CA HIS A 83 -26.97 3.19 -1.06
C HIS A 83 -25.95 3.47 -2.18
N LEU A 84 -24.64 3.42 -1.88
CA LEU A 84 -23.57 3.69 -2.85
C LEU A 84 -23.45 2.61 -3.93
N LYS A 85 -24.05 1.43 -3.69
CA LYS A 85 -24.07 0.31 -4.63
C LYS A 85 -24.59 0.66 -6.02
N ASN A 86 -25.51 1.64 -6.08
CA ASN A 86 -26.19 2.01 -7.31
C ASN A 86 -25.28 2.83 -8.25
N TYR A 87 -24.20 3.40 -7.73
CA TYR A 87 -23.29 4.27 -8.47
C TYR A 87 -22.07 3.54 -9.05
N LEU A 88 -21.78 2.32 -8.60
CA LEU A 88 -20.62 1.58 -9.10
C LEU A 88 -20.83 1.20 -10.58
N ASN A 89 -19.81 1.41 -11.41
CA ASN A 89 -19.80 1.02 -12.82
C ASN A 89 -18.81 -0.15 -13.08
N VAL A 90 -19.34 -1.35 -13.29
CA VAL A 90 -18.57 -2.61 -13.40
C VAL A 90 -18.69 -3.28 -14.76
N ASN A 91 -19.83 -3.12 -15.42
CA ASN A 91 -20.14 -3.85 -16.63
C ASN A 91 -19.59 -3.12 -17.85
N ARG A 92 -18.80 -3.81 -18.68
CA ARG A 92 -18.45 -3.34 -20.03
C ARG A 92 -19.74 -3.13 -20.82
N VAL A 93 -19.97 -1.91 -21.26
CA VAL A 93 -21.17 -1.56 -22.02
C VAL A 93 -20.95 -1.92 -23.48
N ILE A 94 -21.43 -3.10 -23.88
CA ILE A 94 -21.49 -3.44 -25.30
C ILE A 94 -22.81 -2.90 -25.84
N PHE A 95 -22.80 -1.74 -26.48
CA PHE A 95 -23.98 -1.19 -27.16
C PHE A 95 -24.31 -2.01 -28.42
N ARG A 96 -24.92 -3.19 -28.25
CA ARG A 96 -25.49 -3.99 -29.33
C ARG A 96 -27.01 -3.78 -29.40
N GLY A 97 -27.43 -2.67 -30.01
CA GLY A 97 -28.81 -2.46 -30.45
C GLY A 97 -29.90 -2.63 -29.37
N LYS A 98 -31.08 -3.15 -29.75
CA LYS A 98 -32.31 -3.23 -28.94
C LYS A 98 -32.24 -4.13 -27.70
N ASP A 99 -31.16 -4.91 -27.54
CA ASP A 99 -30.90 -5.86 -26.45
C ASP A 99 -29.88 -5.31 -25.43
N ALA A 100 -29.60 -4.00 -25.45
CA ALA A 100 -28.73 -3.36 -24.49
C ALA A 100 -29.37 -3.34 -23.09
N ASN A 101 -29.01 -4.32 -22.26
CA ASN A 101 -29.46 -4.45 -20.87
C ASN A 101 -28.63 -3.59 -19.90
N TRP A 102 -28.30 -2.36 -20.31
CA TRP A 102 -27.46 -1.45 -19.54
C TRP A 102 -28.31 -0.49 -18.70
N LEU A 103 -27.93 -0.33 -17.43
CA LEU A 103 -28.48 0.66 -16.52
C LEU A 103 -27.41 1.70 -16.20
N PRO A 104 -27.70 3.01 -16.37
CA PRO A 104 -26.77 4.05 -15.99
C PRO A 104 -26.50 4.03 -14.48
N PRO A 105 -25.25 4.30 -14.07
CA PRO A 105 -24.92 4.52 -12.66
C PRO A 105 -25.87 5.53 -12.01
N GLY A 106 -26.34 5.23 -10.80
CA GLY A 106 -27.29 6.03 -10.04
C GLY A 106 -28.77 5.78 -10.35
N TYR A 107 -29.10 5.03 -11.42
CA TYR A 107 -30.49 4.72 -11.76
C TYR A 107 -30.98 3.43 -11.08
N VAL A 108 -32.06 3.54 -10.31
CA VAL A 108 -32.66 2.41 -9.59
C VAL A 108 -34.00 2.09 -10.21
N ILE A 109 -34.19 0.83 -10.60
CA ILE A 109 -35.51 0.33 -11.02
C ILE A 109 -36.33 0.04 -9.78
N ASP A 110 -37.52 0.65 -9.72
CA ASP A 110 -38.52 0.41 -8.68
C ASP A 110 -38.90 -1.07 -8.60
N GLU A 111 -38.98 -1.62 -7.39
CA GLU A 111 -39.25 -3.04 -7.16
C GLU A 111 -40.62 -3.48 -7.71
N ALA A 112 -41.55 -2.55 -7.88
CA ALA A 112 -42.87 -2.80 -8.47
C ALA A 112 -42.82 -3.13 -9.97
N ASN A 113 -41.77 -2.75 -10.71
CA ASN A 113 -41.68 -2.94 -12.16
C ASN A 113 -40.88 -4.18 -12.56
N LEU A 114 -41.49 -5.35 -12.38
CA LEU A 114 -40.90 -6.68 -12.65
C LEU A 114 -40.42 -6.87 -14.10
N THR A 115 -41.12 -6.29 -15.07
CA THR A 115 -40.76 -6.34 -16.50
C THR A 115 -39.47 -5.58 -16.83
N LEU A 116 -39.27 -4.40 -16.23
CA LEU A 116 -38.03 -3.63 -16.39
C LEU A 116 -36.87 -4.31 -15.64
N LYS A 117 -37.13 -4.92 -14.48
CA LYS A 117 -36.14 -5.67 -13.71
C LYS A 117 -35.64 -6.94 -14.43
N GLN A 118 -36.50 -7.59 -15.20
CA GLN A 118 -36.12 -8.73 -16.06
C GLN A 118 -35.34 -8.29 -17.31
N ARG A 119 -35.62 -7.07 -17.81
CA ARG A 119 -34.99 -6.53 -19.01
C ARG A 119 -33.62 -5.91 -18.74
N TYR A 120 -33.42 -5.25 -17.61
CA TYR A 120 -32.17 -4.57 -17.29
C TYR A 120 -31.46 -5.26 -16.13
N TYR A 121 -30.22 -5.71 -16.35
CA TYR A 121 -29.41 -6.28 -15.28
C TYR A 121 -28.91 -5.15 -14.38
N GLN A 122 -29.35 -5.13 -13.12
CA GLN A 122 -28.68 -4.33 -12.10
C GLN A 122 -27.19 -4.70 -12.06
N GLN A 123 -26.33 -3.71 -11.82
CA GLN A 123 -24.88 -3.88 -11.72
C GLN A 123 -24.56 -4.96 -10.67
N ASN A 124 -24.21 -6.18 -11.11
CA ASN A 124 -23.95 -7.31 -10.22
C ASN A 124 -22.45 -7.38 -9.96
N ALA A 125 -21.99 -6.60 -8.99
CA ALA A 125 -20.58 -6.49 -8.64
C ALA A 125 -20.20 -7.38 -7.44
N LYS A 126 -18.97 -7.89 -7.44
CA LYS A 126 -18.42 -8.61 -6.27
C LYS A 126 -18.25 -7.66 -5.10
N LYS A 127 -18.39 -8.16 -3.85
CA LYS A 127 -18.18 -7.38 -2.61
C LYS A 127 -16.88 -6.55 -2.64
N LYS A 128 -15.78 -7.15 -3.11
CA LYS A 128 -14.49 -6.47 -3.25
C LYS A 128 -14.56 -5.20 -4.11
N ALA A 129 -15.29 -5.21 -5.22
CA ALA A 129 -15.39 -4.05 -6.11
C ALA A 129 -16.04 -2.83 -5.43
N PHE A 130 -16.89 -3.04 -4.42
CA PHE A 130 -17.43 -1.94 -3.62
C PHE A 130 -16.43 -1.42 -2.58
N SER A 131 -15.59 -2.30 -1.98
CA SER A 131 -14.48 -1.86 -1.12
C SER A 131 -13.53 -0.96 -1.90
N ASP A 132 -13.07 -1.47 -3.05
CA ASP A 132 -12.17 -0.78 -3.97
C ASP A 132 -12.76 0.59 -4.39
N MET A 133 -14.09 0.71 -4.55
CA MET A 133 -14.78 1.98 -4.85
C MET A 133 -14.80 2.96 -3.67
N ILE A 134 -15.02 2.48 -2.43
CA ILE A 134 -14.99 3.35 -1.24
C ILE A 134 -13.58 3.92 -1.04
N GLU A 135 -12.56 3.08 -1.20
CA GLU A 135 -11.16 3.50 -1.20
C GLU A 135 -10.94 4.54 -2.30
N ALA A 136 -11.38 4.28 -3.53
CA ALA A 136 -11.28 5.25 -4.62
C ALA A 136 -11.98 6.59 -4.33
N PHE A 137 -13.15 6.60 -3.67
CA PHE A 137 -13.77 7.85 -3.25
C PHE A 137 -12.93 8.61 -2.25
N ILE A 138 -12.38 7.93 -1.24
CA ILE A 138 -11.49 8.57 -0.26
C ILE A 138 -10.27 9.18 -0.96
N GLY A 139 -9.67 8.45 -1.92
CA GLY A 139 -8.59 8.97 -2.75
C GLY A 139 -9.00 10.20 -3.57
N ALA A 140 -10.19 10.18 -4.18
CA ALA A 140 -10.73 11.32 -4.94
C ALA A 140 -10.96 12.56 -4.07
N PHE A 141 -11.53 12.39 -2.87
CA PHE A 141 -11.70 13.47 -1.90
C PHE A 141 -10.37 14.04 -1.45
N LEU A 142 -9.37 13.20 -1.19
CA LEU A 142 -8.06 13.65 -0.76
C LEU A 142 -7.32 14.50 -1.82
N ILE A 143 -7.51 14.20 -3.10
CA ILE A 143 -6.88 14.97 -4.19
C ILE A 143 -7.61 16.26 -4.48
N SER A 144 -8.94 16.22 -4.45
CA SER A 144 -9.77 17.34 -4.87
C SER A 144 -10.09 18.32 -3.74
N SER A 145 -9.96 17.86 -2.50
CA SER A 145 -10.29 18.61 -1.28
C SER A 145 -9.13 18.54 -0.29
N ASN A 146 -9.33 19.11 0.91
CA ASN A 146 -8.33 19.06 1.97
C ASN A 146 -8.51 17.84 2.89
N TYR A 147 -7.49 17.60 3.72
CA TYR A 147 -7.49 16.56 4.75
C TYR A 147 -8.77 16.58 5.60
N THR A 148 -9.17 17.75 6.08
CA THR A 148 -10.33 17.93 6.96
C THR A 148 -11.65 17.50 6.30
N THR A 149 -11.88 17.89 5.04
CA THR A 149 -13.07 17.49 4.28
C THR A 149 -13.08 15.98 4.04
N THR A 150 -11.92 15.37 3.77
CA THR A 150 -11.81 13.91 3.61
C THR A 150 -12.10 13.17 4.92
N ILE A 151 -11.63 13.69 6.06
CA ILE A 151 -11.94 13.14 7.38
C ILE A 151 -13.44 13.27 7.70
N LYS A 152 -14.08 14.39 7.35
CA LYS A 152 -15.54 14.54 7.46
C LYS A 152 -16.29 13.52 6.61
N PHE A 153 -15.80 13.23 5.40
CA PHE A 153 -16.37 12.19 4.54
C PHE A 153 -16.25 10.79 5.17
N ILE A 154 -15.09 10.45 5.74
CA ILE A 154 -14.87 9.18 6.45
C ILE A 154 -15.78 9.07 7.68
N HIS A 155 -15.95 10.15 8.44
CA HIS A 155 -16.89 10.21 9.55
C HIS A 155 -18.35 10.05 9.07
N TRP A 156 -18.72 10.68 7.95
CA TRP A 156 -20.03 10.48 7.32
C TRP A 156 -20.25 9.04 6.84
N LEU A 157 -19.20 8.36 6.35
CA LEU A 157 -19.25 6.93 6.04
C LEU A 157 -19.52 6.07 7.28
N GLY A 158 -19.28 6.58 8.49
CA GLY A 158 -19.52 5.91 9.76
C GLY A 158 -18.26 5.37 10.43
N ILE A 159 -17.08 5.89 10.06
CA ILE A 159 -15.80 5.57 10.68
C ILE A 159 -15.41 6.75 11.57
N ASP A 160 -15.39 6.54 12.88
CA ASP A 160 -15.07 7.60 13.84
C ASP A 160 -13.58 7.98 13.77
N VAL A 161 -13.26 9.26 13.52
CA VAL A 161 -11.89 9.81 13.43
C VAL A 161 -11.79 11.10 14.28
N VAL A 162 -10.75 11.27 15.13
CA VAL A 162 -10.64 12.39 16.10
C VAL A 162 -9.19 12.90 16.20
N PRO A 163 -8.94 14.22 16.43
CA PRO A 163 -7.62 14.81 16.65
C PRO A 163 -7.19 14.91 18.15
N VAL A 164 -6.06 15.59 18.42
CA VAL A 164 -4.86 15.10 19.13
C VAL A 164 -4.60 15.73 20.51
N ASN A 165 -3.82 15.04 21.36
CA ASN A 165 -3.34 15.51 22.68
C ASN A 165 -1.83 15.26 22.85
N GLU A 166 -1.15 16.04 23.70
CA GLU A 166 0.31 16.15 23.78
C GLU A 166 0.97 15.23 24.84
N GLN A 167 2.09 14.60 24.49
CA GLN A 167 3.03 13.87 25.37
C GLN A 167 4.45 13.89 24.78
N ALA A 168 5.47 13.45 25.54
CA ALA A 168 6.87 13.46 25.11
C ALA A 168 7.23 12.26 24.18
N TYR A 169 6.91 12.38 22.89
CA TYR A 169 6.95 11.26 21.92
C TYR A 169 8.34 10.83 21.43
N LEU A 170 9.34 11.73 21.42
CA LEU A 170 10.67 11.37 20.94
C LEU A 170 11.37 10.33 21.83
N ILE A 171 11.17 10.42 23.16
CA ILE A 171 11.72 9.43 24.10
C ILE A 171 11.01 8.08 23.92
N ALA A 172 9.70 8.09 23.65
CA ALA A 172 8.94 6.88 23.39
C ALA A 172 9.43 6.17 22.12
N ALA A 173 9.67 6.91 21.02
CA ALA A 173 10.11 6.34 19.74
C ALA A 173 11.46 5.59 19.83
N PHE A 174 12.35 6.01 20.74
CA PHE A 174 13.65 5.37 20.95
C PHE A 174 13.67 4.33 22.08
N THR A 175 12.52 4.06 22.74
CA THR A 175 12.46 3.11 23.86
C THR A 175 11.95 1.75 23.39
N HIS A 176 12.83 0.74 23.40
CA HIS A 176 12.49 -0.63 23.05
C HIS A 176 11.68 -1.32 24.16
N THR A 177 10.86 -2.31 23.80
CA THR A 177 9.95 -3.07 24.70
C THR A 177 10.67 -3.71 25.90
N SER A 178 11.94 -4.08 25.73
CA SER A 178 12.79 -4.63 26.79
C SER A 178 13.14 -3.61 27.89
N ASN A 179 12.95 -2.31 27.66
CA ASN A 179 13.16 -1.26 28.65
C ASN A 179 11.87 -0.85 29.37
N SER A 180 11.08 -1.83 29.80
CA SER A 180 9.80 -1.66 30.50
C SER A 180 9.90 -0.96 31.86
N ALA A 181 11.12 -0.71 32.36
CA ALA A 181 11.39 0.04 33.58
C ALA A 181 11.39 1.57 33.39
N ASN A 182 11.28 2.07 32.15
CA ASN A 182 11.25 3.50 31.87
C ASN A 182 9.92 4.10 32.35
N ARG A 183 9.96 4.96 33.38
CA ARG A 183 8.78 5.66 33.91
C ARG A 183 8.43 6.95 33.13
N ILE A 184 9.24 7.31 32.14
CA ILE A 184 9.15 8.58 31.42
C ILE A 184 8.28 8.44 30.16
N ALA A 185 8.36 7.31 29.46
CA ALA A 185 7.66 7.10 28.19
C ALA A 185 7.37 5.61 27.96
N ASP A 186 6.24 5.33 27.31
CA ASP A 186 5.89 3.99 26.83
C ASP A 186 6.83 3.53 25.69
N CYS A 187 6.82 2.24 25.36
CA CYS A 187 7.60 1.68 24.26
C CYS A 187 7.16 2.24 22.89
N TYR A 188 8.04 2.10 21.89
CA TYR A 188 7.84 2.62 20.55
C TYR A 188 6.67 1.97 19.79
N GLU A 189 6.16 0.80 20.20
CA GLU A 189 5.22 -0.03 19.42
C GLU A 189 3.95 0.71 18.99
N ARG A 190 3.42 1.60 19.83
CA ARG A 190 2.23 2.40 19.47
C ARG A 190 2.56 3.45 18.41
N LEU A 191 3.76 4.04 18.48
CA LEU A 191 4.24 5.03 17.52
C LEU A 191 4.64 4.35 16.20
N GLU A 192 5.22 3.16 16.25
CA GLU A 192 5.50 2.29 15.09
C GLU A 192 4.20 2.05 14.31
N PHE A 193 3.14 1.60 14.99
CA PHE A 193 1.82 1.38 14.39
C PHE A 193 1.27 2.61 13.64
N LEU A 194 1.47 3.80 14.19
CA LEU A 194 1.05 5.05 13.56
C LEU A 194 1.99 5.46 12.42
N GLY A 195 3.29 5.34 12.65
CA GLY A 195 4.36 5.70 11.73
C GLY A 195 4.37 4.90 10.45
N ASP A 196 4.14 3.58 10.53
CA ASP A 196 3.94 2.68 9.39
C ASP A 196 2.85 3.22 8.45
N ALA A 197 1.68 3.56 9.00
CA ALA A 197 0.56 4.08 8.23
C ALA A 197 0.85 5.46 7.61
N ILE A 198 1.58 6.33 8.31
CA ILE A 198 2.01 7.64 7.79
C ILE A 198 2.99 7.46 6.64
N LEU A 199 3.98 6.59 6.81
CA LEU A 199 5.03 6.35 5.83
C LEU A 199 4.46 5.71 4.55
N GLU A 200 3.59 4.70 4.70
CA GLU A 200 2.82 4.08 3.60
C GLU A 200 2.04 5.15 2.82
N PHE A 201 1.33 6.03 3.53
CA PHE A 201 0.53 7.09 2.92
C PHE A 201 1.39 8.12 2.19
N LEU A 202 2.45 8.63 2.82
CA LEU A 202 3.29 9.70 2.27
C LEU A 202 4.02 9.27 0.99
N VAL A 203 4.59 8.05 0.98
CA VAL A 203 5.22 7.48 -0.22
C VAL A 203 4.19 7.28 -1.33
N THR A 204 3.03 6.70 -1.00
CA THR A 204 1.96 6.47 -1.98
C THR A 204 1.44 7.79 -2.56
N ARG A 205 1.21 8.80 -1.72
CA ARG A 205 0.82 10.15 -2.12
C ARG A 205 1.85 10.78 -3.06
N HIS A 206 3.13 10.69 -2.73
CA HIS A 206 4.19 11.25 -3.57
C HIS A 206 4.26 10.57 -4.95
N ILE A 207 4.23 9.23 -4.97
CA ILE A 207 4.25 8.47 -6.23
C ILE A 207 3.01 8.81 -7.07
N PHE A 208 1.84 8.87 -6.44
CA PHE A 208 0.60 9.22 -7.13
C PHE A 208 0.69 10.62 -7.75
N VAL A 209 1.05 11.65 -6.96
CA VAL A 209 1.02 13.04 -7.43
C VAL A 209 2.03 13.27 -8.57
N ASN A 210 3.21 12.67 -8.46
CA ASN A 210 4.31 12.95 -9.41
C ASN A 210 4.37 11.98 -10.59
N TYR A 211 3.81 10.76 -10.47
CA TYR A 211 4.02 9.69 -11.43
C TYR A 211 2.75 8.90 -11.84
N ASN A 212 1.53 9.31 -11.44
CA ASN A 212 0.30 8.57 -11.79
C ASN A 212 0.05 8.34 -13.29
N LYS A 213 0.66 9.15 -14.17
CA LYS A 213 0.54 9.01 -15.63
C LYS A 213 1.46 7.95 -16.21
N ILE A 214 2.52 7.60 -15.49
CA ILE A 214 3.61 6.73 -15.96
C ILE A 214 3.56 5.37 -15.25
N ILE A 215 3.23 5.39 -13.96
CA ILE A 215 3.30 4.22 -13.08
C ILE A 215 1.90 3.65 -12.91
N THR A 216 1.74 2.37 -13.24
CA THR A 216 0.49 1.64 -13.01
C THR A 216 0.24 1.48 -11.51
N PRO A 217 -1.01 1.41 -11.04
CA PRO A 217 -1.31 1.24 -9.60
C PRO A 217 -0.65 -0.01 -9.02
N GLY A 218 -0.44 -1.00 -9.88
CA GLY A 218 0.31 -2.18 -9.53
C GLY A 218 1.78 -1.94 -9.22
N ARG A 219 2.46 -1.19 -10.08
CA ARG A 219 3.85 -0.78 -9.85
C ARG A 219 3.99 0.11 -8.62
N VAL A 220 2.99 0.93 -8.28
CA VAL A 220 3.00 1.72 -7.03
C VAL A 220 3.10 0.80 -5.81
N THR A 221 2.34 -0.30 -5.81
CA THR A 221 2.39 -1.29 -4.71
C THR A 221 3.76 -1.96 -4.62
N ASP A 222 4.33 -2.35 -5.75
CA ASP A 222 5.63 -3.03 -5.80
C ASP A 222 6.75 -2.07 -5.33
N ILE A 223 6.75 -0.82 -5.81
CA ILE A 223 7.69 0.23 -5.38
C ILE A 223 7.56 0.50 -3.88
N ARG A 224 6.33 0.56 -3.35
CA ARG A 224 6.10 0.74 -1.92
C ARG A 224 6.68 -0.39 -1.08
N GLN A 225 6.41 -1.65 -1.45
CA GLN A 225 6.92 -2.82 -0.73
C GLN A 225 8.45 -2.90 -0.76
N ASP A 226 9.02 -2.54 -1.91
CA ASP A 226 10.46 -2.45 -2.08
C ASP A 226 11.01 -1.34 -1.17
N LEU A 227 10.52 -0.10 -1.29
CA LEU A 227 11.04 1.08 -0.57
C LEU A 227 10.90 0.96 0.96
N LEU A 228 9.76 0.49 1.43
CA LEU A 228 9.41 0.39 2.86
C LEU A 228 9.76 -0.98 3.46
N ASN A 229 10.74 -1.68 2.89
CA ASN A 229 11.23 -2.92 3.48
C ASN A 229 12.00 -2.63 4.79
N ASN A 230 11.81 -3.49 5.80
CA ASN A 230 12.48 -3.40 7.10
C ASN A 230 14.00 -3.21 6.97
N ASP A 231 14.66 -3.96 6.07
CA ASP A 231 16.11 -3.83 5.89
C ASP A 231 16.53 -2.43 5.43
N ARG A 232 15.70 -1.75 4.63
CA ARG A 232 15.99 -0.40 4.12
C ARG A 232 15.77 0.65 5.19
N LEU A 233 14.67 0.54 5.93
CA LEU A 233 14.38 1.44 7.04
C LEU A 233 15.45 1.32 8.13
N ALA A 234 15.86 0.09 8.45
CA ALA A 234 16.96 -0.19 9.36
C ALA A 234 18.28 0.42 8.87
N TYR A 235 18.58 0.27 7.58
CA TYR A 235 19.79 0.85 6.99
C TYR A 235 19.81 2.39 7.10
N ILE A 236 18.69 3.05 6.79
CA ILE A 236 18.58 4.51 6.91
C ILE A 236 18.77 4.94 8.37
N LEU A 237 18.19 4.21 9.33
CA LEU A 237 18.38 4.47 10.75
C LEU A 237 19.86 4.37 11.16
N VAL A 238 20.56 3.35 10.67
CA VAL A 238 22.00 3.16 10.93
C VAL A 238 22.83 4.25 10.26
N ALA A 239 22.54 4.62 9.02
CA ALA A 239 23.21 5.70 8.30
C ALA A 239 23.04 7.07 9.00
N CYS A 240 21.93 7.28 9.70
CA CYS A 240 21.71 8.45 10.55
C CYS A 240 22.36 8.34 11.95
N SER A 241 23.00 7.21 12.27
CA SER A 241 23.57 6.87 13.59
C SER A 241 22.58 6.87 14.74
N PHE A 242 21.29 6.69 14.44
CA PHE A 242 20.22 6.64 15.43
C PHE A 242 20.15 5.30 16.17
N HIS A 243 20.76 4.24 15.62
CA HIS A 243 20.95 2.96 16.32
C HIS A 243 21.66 3.13 17.68
N THR A 244 22.56 4.11 17.82
CA THR A 244 23.27 4.42 19.08
C THR A 244 22.38 5.06 20.17
N LYS A 245 21.17 5.49 19.80
CA LYS A 245 20.24 6.22 20.67
C LYS A 245 19.06 5.36 21.14
N ILE A 246 19.01 4.10 20.71
CA ILE A 246 17.97 3.15 21.13
C ILE A 246 18.21 2.78 22.60
N LEU A 247 17.17 2.96 23.42
CA LEU A 247 17.16 2.57 24.81
C LEU A 247 16.59 1.14 24.93
N HIS A 248 17.46 0.16 25.18
CA HIS A 248 17.10 -1.24 25.36
C HIS A 248 17.93 -1.89 26.47
N ASN A 249 17.37 -2.94 27.11
CA ASN A 249 18.07 -3.74 28.13
C ASN A 249 18.32 -5.19 27.69
N SER A 250 18.09 -5.52 26.41
CA SER A 250 18.33 -6.87 25.86
C SER A 250 19.75 -6.96 25.31
N PRO A 251 20.58 -7.92 25.81
CA PRO A 251 21.90 -8.19 25.25
C PRO A 251 21.83 -8.84 23.88
N GLU A 252 20.78 -9.63 23.58
CA GLU A 252 20.60 -10.25 22.27
C GLU A 252 20.45 -9.20 21.17
N LEU A 253 19.61 -8.18 21.43
CA LEU A 253 19.45 -7.05 20.51
C LEU A 253 20.75 -6.25 20.36
N PHE A 254 21.54 -6.12 21.42
CA PHE A 254 22.84 -5.47 21.35
C PHE A 254 23.79 -6.20 20.39
N ASP A 255 23.88 -7.53 20.51
CA ASP A 255 24.74 -8.36 19.68
C ASP A 255 24.26 -8.38 18.22
N GLU A 256 22.94 -8.42 17.99
CA GLU A 256 22.34 -8.33 16.65
C GLU A 256 22.66 -7.00 15.96
N ILE A 257 22.46 -5.87 16.67
CA ILE A 257 22.79 -4.54 16.13
C ILE A 257 24.29 -4.42 15.91
N SER A 258 25.12 -4.88 16.86
CA SER A 258 26.58 -4.80 16.75
C SER A 258 27.12 -5.65 15.60
N SER A 259 26.54 -6.83 15.36
CA SER A 259 26.86 -7.70 14.22
C SER A 259 26.45 -7.07 12.89
N TYR A 260 25.27 -6.45 12.85
CA TYR A 260 24.73 -5.80 11.64
C TYR A 260 25.50 -4.53 11.26
N VAL A 261 25.84 -3.70 12.25
CA VAL A 261 26.65 -2.48 12.09
C VAL A 261 28.09 -2.90 11.75
N GLY A 262 28.67 -3.86 12.47
CA GLY A 262 30.07 -4.26 12.29
C GLY A 262 31.06 -3.22 12.84
N ASN A 263 32.37 -3.53 12.74
CA ASN A 263 33.46 -2.71 13.30
C ASN A 263 33.81 -1.44 12.49
N GLU A 264 33.05 -1.11 11.43
CA GLU A 264 33.31 0.14 10.70
C GLU A 264 32.65 1.30 11.46
N ASP A 265 33.44 2.28 11.89
CA ASP A 265 32.92 3.58 12.31
C ASP A 265 32.10 4.16 11.13
N PHE A 266 30.76 4.13 11.23
CA PHE A 266 29.83 4.66 10.21
C PHE A 266 30.00 6.18 9.96
N PHE A 267 30.89 6.83 10.71
CA PHE A 267 31.26 8.23 10.59
C PHE A 267 32.75 8.41 10.24
N PRO A 268 33.12 8.51 8.95
CA PRO A 268 34.19 9.43 8.63
C PRO A 268 33.65 10.83 8.95
N LYS A 269 34.25 11.51 9.94
CA LYS A 269 33.90 12.86 10.45
C LYS A 269 33.73 13.98 9.39
N ASN A 270 33.93 13.67 8.10
CA ASN A 270 34.01 14.59 6.97
C ASN A 270 33.07 14.24 5.79
N GLN A 271 32.09 13.32 5.93
CA GLN A 271 31.11 13.01 4.85
C GLN A 271 29.67 13.28 5.28
N SER A 272 28.85 13.82 4.35
CA SER A 272 27.42 13.98 4.57
C SER A 272 26.68 12.63 4.50
N THR A 273 25.57 12.49 5.23
CA THR A 273 24.68 11.30 5.20
C THR A 273 24.35 10.88 3.77
N ASP A 274 24.16 11.86 2.88
CA ASP A 274 23.93 11.64 1.46
C ASP A 274 25.06 10.94 0.71
N GLN A 275 26.32 11.27 1.02
CA GLN A 275 27.47 10.63 0.38
C GLN A 275 27.66 9.18 0.86
N TYR A 276 27.32 8.92 2.13
CA TYR A 276 27.39 7.59 2.71
C TYR A 276 26.33 6.64 2.13
N LEU A 277 25.07 7.09 2.06
CA LEU A 277 23.97 6.36 1.43
C LEU A 277 24.30 6.00 -0.02
N ASN A 278 24.94 6.92 -0.76
CA ASN A 278 25.33 6.71 -2.16
C ASN A 278 26.37 5.60 -2.35
N LYS A 279 27.40 5.56 -1.50
CA LYS A 279 28.54 4.66 -1.70
C LYS A 279 28.19 3.19 -1.45
N ASN A 280 27.17 2.95 -0.65
CA ASN A 280 26.87 1.61 -0.16
C ASN A 280 25.44 1.14 -0.49
N LEU A 281 24.77 1.76 -1.46
CA LEU A 281 23.39 1.47 -1.86
C LEU A 281 23.11 -0.02 -2.19
N ASP A 282 24.15 -0.77 -2.59
CA ASP A 282 24.09 -2.19 -2.99
C ASP A 282 24.68 -3.16 -1.95
N ARG A 283 25.25 -2.65 -0.85
CA ARG A 283 26.16 -3.43 0.01
C ARG A 283 25.45 -4.35 1.02
N TRP A 284 24.15 -4.16 1.25
CA TRP A 284 23.37 -4.87 2.28
C TRP A 284 22.13 -5.58 1.78
N ALA A 285 22.08 -5.95 0.50
CA ALA A 285 21.02 -6.82 -0.03
C ALA A 285 21.04 -8.24 0.59
N ASP A 286 22.18 -8.65 1.18
CA ASP A 286 22.41 -10.03 1.64
C ASP A 286 22.38 -10.21 3.17
N SER A 287 22.24 -9.14 3.96
CA SER A 287 22.20 -9.20 5.44
C SER A 287 20.82 -8.83 5.96
N THR A 288 20.19 -9.73 6.71
CA THR A 288 18.90 -9.47 7.39
C THR A 288 19.10 -8.50 8.55
N ALA A 289 18.42 -7.36 8.51
CA ALA A 289 18.53 -6.36 9.57
C ALA A 289 17.70 -6.74 10.81
N PRO A 290 18.14 -6.36 12.03
CA PRO A 290 17.33 -6.47 13.23
C PRO A 290 16.03 -5.68 13.07
N LYS A 291 14.89 -6.34 13.29
CA LYS A 291 13.56 -5.77 13.02
C LYS A 291 13.30 -4.47 13.79
N ALA A 292 13.77 -4.43 15.04
CA ALA A 292 13.66 -3.26 15.92
C ALA A 292 14.24 -1.97 15.31
N LEU A 293 15.24 -2.04 14.41
CA LEU A 293 15.76 -0.84 13.75
C LEU A 293 14.75 -0.24 12.77
N ALA A 294 14.02 -1.08 12.03
CA ALA A 294 12.93 -0.62 11.18
C ALA A 294 11.78 -0.04 12.02
N ASP A 295 11.40 -0.77 13.07
CA ASP A 295 10.30 -0.38 13.94
C ASP A 295 10.56 0.97 14.65
N VAL A 296 11.81 1.21 15.09
CA VAL A 296 12.23 2.51 15.67
C VAL A 296 12.18 3.63 14.61
N PHE A 297 12.55 3.36 13.37
CA PHE A 297 12.44 4.35 12.29
C PHE A 297 10.97 4.74 12.05
N GLU A 298 10.07 3.76 11.98
CA GLU A 298 8.63 3.99 11.86
C GLU A 298 8.11 4.78 13.07
N ALA A 299 8.51 4.39 14.29
CA ALA A 299 8.12 5.10 15.49
C ALA A 299 8.63 6.55 15.52
N LEU A 300 9.82 6.83 14.98
CA LEU A 300 10.33 8.20 14.82
C LEU A 300 9.46 9.02 13.87
N VAL A 301 9.01 8.43 12.75
CA VAL A 301 8.03 9.07 11.83
C VAL A 301 6.75 9.42 12.58
N GLY A 302 6.23 8.47 13.36
CA GLY A 302 5.06 8.67 14.22
C GLY A 302 5.27 9.80 15.23
N ALA A 303 6.43 9.87 15.88
CA ALA A 303 6.75 10.92 16.84
C ALA A 303 6.83 12.31 16.20
N ILE A 304 7.50 12.45 15.05
CA ILE A 304 7.58 13.73 14.30
C ILE A 304 6.18 14.20 13.91
N PHE A 305 5.31 13.29 13.49
CA PHE A 305 3.96 13.62 13.11
C PHE A 305 3.16 14.20 14.27
N ILE A 306 3.21 13.58 15.45
CA ILE A 306 2.46 14.08 16.61
C ILE A 306 3.09 15.38 17.14
N ASP A 307 4.41 15.45 17.23
CA ASP A 307 5.16 16.63 17.71
C ASP A 307 4.93 17.87 16.81
N SER A 308 4.79 17.65 15.50
CA SER A 308 4.45 18.71 14.54
C SER A 308 2.97 19.11 14.50
N GLY A 309 2.15 18.62 15.43
CA GLY A 309 0.72 18.92 15.47
C GLY A 309 -0.08 18.23 14.37
N ASN A 310 0.36 17.05 13.91
CA ASN A 310 -0.22 16.24 12.82
C ASN A 310 0.01 16.80 11.42
N SER A 311 1.17 17.43 11.20
CA SER A 311 1.56 17.97 9.92
C SER A 311 2.24 16.90 9.06
N LEU A 312 1.51 16.36 8.08
CA LEU A 312 2.05 15.41 7.10
C LEU A 312 3.15 16.04 6.24
N GLU A 313 3.04 17.35 6.01
CA GLU A 313 4.00 18.15 5.25
C GLU A 313 5.33 18.25 6.00
N THR A 314 5.30 18.47 7.32
CA THR A 314 6.51 18.52 8.16
C THR A 314 7.21 17.17 8.20
N VAL A 315 6.45 16.07 8.35
CA VAL A 315 7.02 14.71 8.28
C VAL A 315 7.69 14.46 6.93
N TRP A 316 7.02 14.81 5.83
CA TRP A 316 7.57 14.62 4.49
C TRP A 316 8.86 15.42 4.26
N GLN A 317 8.95 16.66 4.77
CA GLN A 317 10.18 17.47 4.67
C GLN A 317 11.39 16.81 5.34
N VAL A 318 11.17 16.05 6.42
CA VAL A 318 12.23 15.34 7.15
C VAL A 318 12.58 14.02 6.46
N ILE A 319 11.58 13.28 5.99
CA ILE A 319 11.74 11.90 5.49
C ILE A 319 12.09 11.85 4.00
N GLU A 320 11.60 12.78 3.18
CA GLU A 320 11.83 12.79 1.72
C GLU A 320 13.32 12.75 1.35
N PRO A 321 14.21 13.57 1.95
CA PRO A 321 15.62 13.56 1.59
C PRO A 321 16.30 12.21 1.86
N LEU A 322 15.85 11.50 2.90
CA LEU A 322 16.37 10.18 3.28
C LEU A 322 15.92 9.08 2.31
N LEU A 323 14.69 9.19 1.77
CA LEU A 323 14.11 8.20 0.86
C LEU A 323 14.34 8.50 -0.62
N ARG A 324 14.62 9.76 -0.99
CA ARG A 324 14.57 10.26 -2.38
C ARG A 324 15.36 9.39 -3.36
N LYS A 325 16.58 9.02 -3.01
CA LYS A 325 17.46 8.25 -3.91
C LYS A 325 16.99 6.82 -4.11
N TYR A 326 16.45 6.21 -3.06
CA TYR A 326 15.85 4.89 -3.15
C TYR A 326 14.56 4.93 -3.96
N LEU A 327 13.75 5.97 -3.76
CA LEU A 327 12.56 6.21 -4.54
C LEU A 327 12.88 6.37 -6.03
N ASP A 328 13.85 7.22 -6.38
CA ASP A 328 14.30 7.44 -7.76
C ASP A 328 14.80 6.13 -8.40
N ARG A 329 15.55 5.33 -7.64
CA ARG A 329 16.03 4.01 -8.08
C ARG A 329 14.89 3.02 -8.26
N SER A 330 13.99 2.87 -7.30
CA SER A 330 12.86 1.94 -7.37
C SER A 330 11.87 2.33 -8.48
N ILE A 331 11.76 3.63 -8.81
CA ILE A 331 11.00 4.08 -9.97
C ILE A 331 11.69 3.69 -11.29
N SER A 332 13.02 3.86 -11.35
CA SER A 332 13.83 3.59 -12.54
C SER A 332 14.03 2.10 -12.81
N GLN A 333 14.21 1.30 -11.75
CA GLN A 333 14.47 -0.15 -11.77
C GLN A 333 13.66 -0.83 -10.65
N PRO A 334 12.33 -0.93 -10.78
CA PRO A 334 11.52 -1.58 -9.78
C PRO A 334 11.86 -3.07 -9.69
N ASN A 335 11.93 -3.60 -8.46
CA ASN A 335 11.96 -5.03 -8.22
C ASN A 335 10.54 -5.58 -8.45
N LEU A 336 10.21 -5.81 -9.72
CA LEU A 336 8.85 -6.16 -10.15
C LEU A 336 8.45 -7.53 -9.62
N ASN A 337 7.21 -7.62 -9.12
CA ASN A 337 6.64 -8.92 -8.84
C ASN A 337 6.55 -9.72 -10.16
N PRO A 338 7.24 -10.87 -10.27
CA PRO A 338 7.34 -11.60 -11.53
C PRO A 338 5.97 -12.02 -12.06
N ILE A 339 5.00 -12.27 -11.17
CA ILE A 339 3.63 -12.64 -11.53
C ILE A 339 2.91 -11.48 -12.23
N ARG A 340 3.07 -10.27 -11.72
CA ARG A 340 2.40 -9.08 -12.25
C ARG A 340 3.05 -8.67 -13.57
N SER A 341 4.38 -8.58 -13.59
CA SER A 341 5.13 -8.26 -14.81
C SER A 341 4.73 -9.20 -15.96
N PHE A 342 4.65 -10.51 -15.69
CA PHE A 342 4.19 -11.49 -16.68
C PHE A 342 2.76 -11.26 -17.17
N SER A 343 1.84 -10.89 -16.27
CA SER A 343 0.45 -10.59 -16.63
C SER A 343 0.30 -9.31 -17.45
N GLU A 344 1.12 -8.28 -17.19
CA GLU A 344 1.14 -7.02 -17.95
C GLU A 344 1.70 -7.24 -19.36
N HIS A 345 2.66 -8.15 -19.54
CA HIS A 345 3.16 -8.59 -20.85
C HIS A 345 2.22 -9.60 -21.55
N GLY A 346 0.94 -9.65 -21.15
CA GLY A 346 -0.09 -10.47 -21.82
C GLY A 346 -0.06 -11.97 -21.50
N GLY A 347 0.77 -12.40 -20.54
CA GLY A 347 0.82 -13.78 -20.08
C GLY A 347 -0.39 -14.17 -19.23
N LYS A 348 -0.83 -15.43 -19.35
CA LYS A 348 -1.97 -15.98 -18.58
C LYS A 348 -1.54 -17.16 -17.74
N VAL A 349 -1.99 -17.20 -16.49
CA VAL A 349 -1.82 -18.39 -15.65
C VAL A 349 -2.93 -19.37 -15.99
N ILE A 350 -2.56 -20.57 -16.44
CA ILE A 350 -3.51 -21.61 -16.85
C ILE A 350 -3.96 -22.41 -15.63
N ASP A 351 -2.99 -22.93 -14.87
CA ASP A 351 -3.26 -23.88 -13.81
C ASP A 351 -2.27 -23.71 -12.65
N CYS A 352 -2.73 -23.96 -11.43
CA CYS A 352 -1.93 -23.96 -10.22
C CYS A 352 -2.48 -25.02 -9.26
N ARG A 353 -1.72 -26.10 -9.10
CA ARG A 353 -2.12 -27.27 -8.31
C ARG A 353 -1.08 -27.61 -7.25
N GLU A 354 -1.54 -28.24 -6.18
CA GLU A 354 -0.65 -28.87 -5.21
C GLU A 354 -0.07 -30.16 -5.80
N SER A 355 1.19 -30.42 -5.48
CA SER A 355 1.98 -31.55 -5.95
C SER A 355 2.91 -31.98 -4.83
N THR A 356 3.52 -33.14 -4.95
CA THR A 356 4.68 -33.53 -4.14
C THR A 356 5.97 -33.24 -4.92
N ASP A 357 7.09 -33.12 -4.20
CA ASP A 357 8.42 -33.05 -4.81
C ASP A 357 8.75 -34.33 -5.62
N LYS A 358 9.79 -34.29 -6.45
CA LYS A 358 10.24 -35.45 -7.26
C LYS A 358 10.56 -36.68 -6.40
N ASP A 359 10.94 -36.47 -5.14
CA ASP A 359 11.24 -37.50 -4.15
C ASP A 359 10.04 -37.87 -3.25
N GLY A 360 8.87 -37.26 -3.45
CA GLY A 360 7.61 -37.61 -2.77
C GLY A 360 7.42 -37.06 -1.35
N ASP A 361 8.45 -36.47 -0.75
CA ASP A 361 8.50 -36.27 0.72
C ASP A 361 8.04 -34.88 1.20
N LYS A 362 7.94 -33.89 0.31
CA LYS A 362 7.58 -32.50 0.68
C LYS A 362 6.39 -31.96 -0.12
N PRO A 363 5.44 -31.27 0.54
CA PRO A 363 4.35 -30.60 -0.16
C PRO A 363 4.92 -29.47 -1.02
N MET A 364 4.53 -29.47 -2.27
CA MET A 364 4.90 -28.47 -3.27
C MET A 364 3.66 -28.01 -4.03
N ALA A 365 3.82 -26.97 -4.83
CA ALA A 365 2.87 -26.54 -5.82
C ALA A 365 3.55 -26.44 -7.18
N VAL A 366 2.78 -26.73 -8.21
CA VAL A 366 3.17 -26.60 -9.61
C VAL A 366 2.19 -25.63 -10.26
N CYS A 367 2.72 -24.62 -10.93
CA CYS A 367 1.93 -23.67 -11.70
C CYS A 367 2.39 -23.67 -13.16
N ILE A 368 1.44 -23.65 -14.08
CA ILE A 368 1.65 -23.57 -15.52
C ILE A 368 1.16 -22.22 -16.00
N VAL A 369 2.03 -21.49 -16.67
CA VAL A 369 1.74 -20.19 -17.26
C VAL A 369 1.89 -20.27 -18.78
N GLN A 370 1.12 -19.48 -19.50
CA GLN A 370 1.10 -19.38 -20.95
C GLN A 370 1.51 -17.98 -21.39
N MET A 371 2.51 -17.93 -22.25
CA MET A 371 3.03 -16.73 -22.88
C MET A 371 2.14 -16.29 -24.05
N LEU A 372 2.34 -15.06 -24.54
CA LEU A 372 1.60 -14.49 -25.67
C LEU A 372 1.74 -15.32 -26.97
N ASP A 373 2.90 -15.91 -27.19
CA ASP A 373 3.19 -16.82 -28.32
C ASP A 373 2.55 -18.21 -28.17
N GLY A 374 1.85 -18.45 -27.06
CA GLY A 374 1.20 -19.72 -26.74
C GLY A 374 2.11 -20.73 -26.04
N ALA A 375 3.39 -20.43 -25.82
CA ALA A 375 4.31 -21.30 -25.10
C ALA A 375 3.89 -21.48 -23.64
N LYS A 376 4.01 -22.71 -23.13
CA LYS A 376 3.64 -23.04 -21.75
C LYS A 376 4.89 -23.30 -20.92
N VAL A 377 4.99 -22.63 -19.78
CA VAL A 377 6.13 -22.74 -18.86
C VAL A 377 5.62 -23.20 -17.50
N GLU A 378 6.33 -24.18 -16.93
CA GLU A 378 6.03 -24.73 -15.61
C GLU A 378 6.98 -24.14 -14.56
N GLY A 379 6.44 -23.73 -13.43
CA GLY A 379 7.20 -23.35 -12.24
C GLY A 379 6.77 -24.12 -11.02
N ARG A 380 7.73 -24.39 -10.14
CA ARG A 380 7.56 -25.18 -8.93
C ARG A 380 7.95 -24.37 -7.69
N GLY A 381 7.31 -24.65 -6.57
CA GLY A 381 7.64 -23.99 -5.30
C GLY A 381 6.91 -24.60 -4.10
N LEU A 382 7.28 -24.16 -2.90
CA LEU A 382 6.71 -24.64 -1.63
C LEU A 382 5.25 -24.22 -1.42
N SER A 383 4.78 -23.20 -2.13
CA SER A 383 3.40 -22.72 -2.09
C SER A 383 2.92 -22.35 -3.49
N LYS A 384 1.60 -22.29 -3.69
CA LYS A 384 1.00 -21.83 -4.96
C LYS A 384 1.51 -20.44 -5.37
N LYS A 385 1.74 -19.54 -4.40
CA LYS A 385 2.27 -18.19 -4.67
C LYS A 385 3.71 -18.24 -5.19
N ILE A 386 4.57 -19.05 -4.58
CA ILE A 386 5.98 -19.18 -4.98
C ILE A 386 6.10 -19.92 -6.33
N ALA A 387 5.34 -21.00 -6.52
CA ALA A 387 5.30 -21.75 -7.77
C ALA A 387 4.88 -20.86 -8.94
N LYS A 388 3.85 -20.02 -8.74
CA LYS A 388 3.40 -19.02 -9.72
C LYS A 388 4.47 -17.98 -10.02
N ALA A 389 5.15 -17.44 -9.00
CA ALA A 389 6.23 -16.48 -9.17
C ALA A 389 7.40 -17.07 -9.96
N ASN A 390 7.79 -18.31 -9.69
CA ASN A 390 8.85 -19.00 -10.39
C ASN A 390 8.48 -19.30 -11.86
N ALA A 391 7.24 -19.75 -12.11
CA ALA A 391 6.74 -20.00 -13.46
C ALA A 391 6.79 -18.74 -14.32
N CYS A 392 6.31 -17.62 -13.77
CA CYS A 392 6.35 -16.32 -14.44
C CYS A 392 7.78 -15.83 -14.68
N ARG A 393 8.69 -16.01 -13.72
CA ARG A 393 10.10 -15.59 -13.88
C ARG A 393 10.81 -16.38 -14.98
N GLU A 394 10.60 -17.70 -15.03
CA GLU A 394 11.16 -18.52 -16.12
C GLU A 394 10.56 -18.15 -17.48
N ALA A 395 9.26 -17.91 -17.54
CA ALA A 395 8.62 -17.50 -18.79
C ALA A 395 9.17 -16.18 -19.33
N MET A 396 9.43 -15.21 -18.44
CA MET A 396 10.05 -13.94 -18.85
C MET A 396 11.50 -14.10 -19.34
N LYS A 397 12.29 -15.00 -18.74
CA LYS A 397 13.64 -15.31 -19.24
C LYS A 397 13.59 -15.90 -20.66
N HIS A 398 12.65 -16.80 -20.91
CA HIS A 398 12.43 -17.38 -22.24
C HIS A 398 12.05 -16.31 -23.28
N GLN A 399 11.26 -15.30 -22.88
CA GLN A 399 10.85 -14.19 -23.75
C GLN A 399 12.04 -13.31 -24.14
N HIS A 400 12.87 -12.92 -23.17
CA HIS A 400 14.07 -12.11 -23.44
C HIS A 400 15.12 -12.87 -24.29
N HIS A 401 15.24 -14.18 -24.11
CA HIS A 401 16.15 -14.98 -24.95
C HIS A 401 15.71 -15.00 -26.42
N ASN A 402 14.41 -15.07 -26.69
CA ASN A 402 13.86 -15.02 -28.05
C ASN A 402 13.99 -13.62 -28.67
N GLU A 403 13.79 -12.54 -27.92
CA GLU A 403 13.97 -11.16 -28.40
C GLU A 403 15.43 -10.87 -28.82
N TYR A 404 16.41 -11.38 -28.07
CA TYR A 404 17.84 -11.27 -28.42
C TYR A 404 18.20 -12.02 -29.71
N LEU A 405 17.58 -13.18 -29.96
CA LEU A 405 17.81 -13.94 -31.19
C LEU A 405 17.28 -13.21 -32.43
N TYR A 406 16.14 -12.50 -32.31
CA TYR A 406 15.59 -11.67 -33.38
C TYR A 406 16.38 -10.38 -33.64
N GLN A 407 17.02 -9.80 -32.62
CA GLN A 407 17.86 -8.60 -32.81
C GLN A 407 19.27 -8.89 -33.33
N SER A 408 19.80 -10.10 -33.18
CA SER A 408 21.11 -10.48 -33.75
C SER A 408 21.04 -10.98 -35.20
N THR A 409 19.82 -11.13 -35.74
CA THR A 409 19.55 -11.62 -37.10
C THR A 409 18.98 -10.56 -38.05
N ALA A 410 18.89 -9.31 -37.59
CA ALA A 410 18.59 -8.10 -38.38
C ALA A 410 19.86 -7.24 -38.47
#